data_AF-A0A7L3X4D1-F1
#
_entry.id   AF-A0A7L3X4D1-F1
#
_cell.length_a   1.000
_cell.length_b   1.000
_cell.length_c   1.000
_cell.angle_alpha   90.00
_cell.angle_beta   90.00
_cell.angle_gamma   90.00
#
_symmetry.space_group_name_H-M   'P 1'
#
loop_
_entity.id
_entity.type
_entity.pdbx_description
1 polymer ?
#
loop_
_entity_poly.entity_id
_entity_poly.type
_entity_poly.pdbx_seq_one_letter_code
_entity_poly.pdbx_strand_id
1 'polypeptide(L)' 'GGRGHGGRVPQVLSGLGAERHLQRLRHAALAAGEPLPEIFLDPAYAQATHFRLCTLQVTPPGPQHRPPDPPNP' A
#
# COMPACT_ATOMS: atom_id res chain seq x y z
N GLY A 1 -26.32 0.58 -5.66
CA GLY A 1 -25.07 -0.18 -5.65
C GLY A 1 -23.91 0.77 -5.53
N GLY A 2 -23.01 0.58 -4.55
CA GLY A 2 -21.89 1.50 -4.31
C GLY A 2 -21.12 1.14 -3.04
N ARG A 3 -20.34 0.06 -3.07
CA ARG A 3 -19.55 -0.43 -1.91
C ARG A 3 -18.16 -0.98 -2.30
N GLY A 4 -17.54 -0.47 -3.36
CA GLY A 4 -16.24 -0.98 -3.82
C GLY A 4 -15.04 -0.40 -3.08
N HIS A 5 -15.09 0.89 -2.68
CA HIS A 5 -13.89 1.62 -2.27
C HIS A 5 -13.73 1.73 -0.74
N GLY A 6 -14.79 2.14 -0.01
CA GLY A 6 -14.70 2.43 1.43
C GLY A 6 -14.39 1.23 2.32
N GLY A 7 -14.72 0.00 1.89
CA GLY A 7 -14.44 -1.23 2.64
C GLY A 7 -13.04 -1.80 2.41
N ARG A 8 -12.38 -1.46 1.29
CA ARG A 8 -11.08 -2.04 0.90
C ARG A 8 -9.92 -1.42 1.68
N VAL A 9 -9.98 -0.11 1.93
CA VAL A 9 -8.92 0.63 2.64
C VAL A 9 -8.69 0.05 4.06
N PRO A 10 -9.73 -0.15 4.91
CA PRO A 10 -9.55 -0.79 6.20
C PRO A 10 -8.90 -2.17 6.12
N GLN A 11 -9.30 -3.02 5.17
CA GLN A 11 -8.76 -4.38 5.02
C GLN A 11 -7.27 -4.38 4.66
N VAL A 12 -6.86 -3.51 3.74
CA VAL A 12 -5.46 -3.36 3.34
C VAL A 12 -4.62 -2.84 4.51
N LEU A 13 -5.12 -1.86 5.26
CA LEU A 13 -4.45 -1.32 6.46
C LEU A 13 -4.31 -2.39 7.56
N SER A 14 -5.29 -3.28 7.71
CA SER A 14 -5.22 -4.44 8.61
C SER A 14 -4.34 -5.58 8.08
N GLY A 15 -3.67 -5.41 6.94
CA GLY A 15 -2.78 -6.42 6.35
C GLY A 15 -3.49 -7.58 5.66
N LEU A 16 -4.81 -7.49 5.45
CA LEU A 16 -5.63 -8.47 4.73
C LEU A 16 -5.69 -8.21 3.21
N GLY A 17 -4.88 -7.27 2.71
CA GLY A 17 -4.73 -7.01 1.28
C GLY A 17 -4.04 -8.17 0.55
N ALA A 18 -4.63 -8.60 -0.57
CA ALA A 18 -4.13 -9.71 -1.37
C ALA A 18 -2.74 -9.44 -1.95
N GLU A 19 -2.43 -8.20 -2.33
CA GLU A 19 -1.15 -7.79 -2.90
C GLU A 19 0.01 -8.07 -1.95
N ARG A 20 -0.15 -7.72 -0.68
CA ARG A 20 0.87 -7.97 0.36
C ARG A 20 1.04 -9.46 0.62
N HIS A 21 -0.04 -10.24 0.56
CA HIS A 21 0.03 -11.69 0.72
C HIS A 21 0.82 -12.34 -0.43
N LEU A 22 0.49 -11.99 -1.68
CA LEU A 22 1.18 -12.49 -2.87
C LEU A 22 2.67 -12.09 -2.86
N GLN A 23 2.99 -10.86 -2.47
CA GLN A 23 4.37 -10.42 -2.34
C GLN A 23 5.15 -11.25 -1.33
N ARG A 24 4.58 -11.53 -0.15
CA ARG A 24 5.21 -12.37 0.88
C ARG A 24 5.40 -13.81 0.41
N LEU A 25 4.42 -14.38 -0.28
CA LEU A 25 4.51 -15.72 -0.83
C LEU A 25 5.67 -15.82 -1.85
N ARG A 26 5.77 -14.84 -2.75
CA ARG A 26 6.88 -14.76 -3.71
C ARG A 26 8.23 -14.70 -3.02
N HIS A 27 8.38 -13.83 -2.02
CA HIS A 27 9.64 -13.71 -1.28
C HIS A 27 9.97 -14.97 -0.49
N ALA A 28 8.98 -15.66 0.09
CA ALA A 28 9.19 -16.91 0.81
C ALA A 28 9.70 -18.03 -0.12
N ALA A 29 9.09 -18.19 -1.31
CA ALA A 29 9.55 -19.17 -2.30
C ALA A 29 10.99 -18.88 -2.74
N LEU A 30 11.32 -17.61 -3.05
CA LEU A 30 12.67 -17.20 -3.41
C LEU A 30 13.68 -17.45 -2.28
N ALA A 31 13.32 -17.16 -1.03
CA ALA A 31 14.20 -17.38 0.12
C ALA A 31 14.43 -18.86 0.42
N ALA A 32 13.43 -19.71 0.15
CA ALA A 32 13.53 -21.16 0.30
C ALA A 32 14.28 -21.83 -0.88
N GLY A 33 14.55 -21.10 -1.97
CA GLY A 33 15.10 -21.68 -3.20
C GLY A 33 14.08 -22.56 -3.96
N GLU A 34 12.80 -22.43 -3.62
CA GLU A 34 11.71 -23.17 -4.25
C GLU A 34 11.33 -22.52 -5.59
N PRO A 35 10.84 -23.30 -6.57
CA PRO A 35 10.31 -22.75 -7.80
C PRO A 35 9.14 -21.82 -7.51
N LEU A 36 9.07 -20.73 -8.26
CA LEU A 36 8.01 -19.76 -8.13
C LEU A 36 6.67 -20.39 -8.54
N PRO A 37 5.60 -20.27 -7.72
CA PRO A 37 4.28 -20.75 -8.11
C PRO A 37 3.82 -20.16 -9.46
N GLU A 38 3.12 -20.97 -10.27
CA GLU A 38 2.71 -20.62 -11.64
C GLU A 38 1.91 -19.32 -11.73
N ILE A 39 1.14 -18.96 -10.69
CA ILE A 39 0.42 -17.69 -10.60
C ILE A 39 1.31 -16.46 -10.84
N PHE A 40 2.60 -16.53 -10.47
CA PHE A 40 3.56 -15.44 -10.67
C PHE A 40 4.13 -15.37 -12.09
N LEU A 41 3.89 -16.40 -12.90
CA LEU A 41 4.25 -16.48 -14.32
C LEU A 41 3.08 -16.03 -15.22
N ASP A 42 1.88 -15.90 -14.65
CA ASP A 42 0.68 -15.51 -15.38
C ASP A 42 0.77 -14.04 -15.89
N PRO A 43 0.53 -13.77 -17.18
CA PRO A 43 0.49 -12.42 -17.73
C PRO A 43 -0.51 -11.49 -17.01
N ALA A 44 -1.62 -12.02 -16.51
CA ALA A 44 -2.60 -11.27 -15.74
C ALA A 44 -2.02 -10.79 -14.40
N TYR A 45 -1.17 -11.59 -13.75
CA TYR A 45 -0.44 -11.14 -12.55
C TYR A 45 0.52 -9.99 -12.89
N ALA A 46 1.25 -10.11 -14.01
CA ALA A 46 2.13 -9.04 -14.48
C ALA A 46 1.34 -7.75 -14.77
N GLN A 47 0.19 -7.85 -15.43
CA GLN A 47 -0.68 -6.71 -15.68
C GLN A 47 -1.26 -6.10 -14.40
N ALA A 48 -1.72 -6.93 -13.45
CA ALA A 48 -2.33 -6.48 -12.20
C ALA A 48 -1.33 -5.78 -11.27
N THR A 49 -0.06 -6.14 -11.34
CA THR A 49 1.02 -5.56 -10.49
C THR A 49 1.80 -4.44 -11.18
N HIS A 50 1.55 -4.18 -12.47
CA HIS A 50 2.16 -3.09 -13.21
C HIS A 50 1.34 -1.79 -13.08
N PHE A 51 1.52 -1.10 -11.96
CA PHE A 51 0.80 0.14 -11.66
C PHE A 51 1.22 1.29 -12.59
N ARG A 52 0.40 1.58 -13.61
CA ARG A 52 0.57 2.77 -14.47
C ARG A 52 0.27 4.09 -13.76
N LEU A 53 -0.51 4.03 -12.68
CA LEU A 53 -0.86 5.15 -11.84
C LEU A 53 -0.64 4.76 -10.37
N CYS A 54 0.29 5.45 -9.71
CA CYS A 54 0.57 5.30 -8.28
C CYS A 54 0.13 6.59 -7.58
N THR A 55 -0.89 6.50 -6.73
CA THR A 55 -1.38 7.63 -5.94
C THR A 55 -1.05 7.44 -4.47
N LEU A 56 -0.66 8.53 -3.81
CA LEU A 56 -0.46 8.59 -2.36
C LEU A 56 -1.25 9.76 -1.82
N GLN A 57 -2.01 9.53 -0.75
CA GLN A 57 -2.68 10.60 -0.03
C GLN A 57 -1.74 11.09 1.08
N VAL A 58 -1.35 12.35 1.00
CA VAL A 58 -0.55 13.03 2.04
C VAL A 58 -1.45 14.06 2.72
N THR A 59 -1.60 13.94 4.04
CA THR A 59 -2.27 14.97 4.84
C THR A 59 -1.19 15.89 5.40
N PRO A 60 -1.19 17.20 5.07
CA PRO A 60 -0.21 18.13 5.62
C PRO A 60 -0.35 18.21 7.15
N PRO A 61 0.75 18.46 7.89
CA PRO A 61 0.66 18.71 9.32
C PRO A 61 -0.29 19.88 9.56
N GLY A 62 -1.13 19.77 10.59
CA GLY A 62 -2.03 20.85 11.00
C GLY A 62 -1.27 22.13 11.34
N PRO A 63 -1.97 23.28 11.43
CA PRO A 63 -1.33 24.56 11.73
C PRO A 63 -0.46 24.42 12.99
N GLN A 64 0.83 24.67 12.83
CA GLN A 64 1.75 24.67 13.96
C GLN A 64 1.38 25.87 14.82
N HIS A 65 1.06 25.64 16.09
CA HIS A 65 0.82 26.71 17.06
C HIS A 65 2.14 27.50 17.20
N ARG A 66 2.28 28.59 16.44
CA ARG A 66 3.38 29.53 16.62
C ARG A 66 3.28 30.08 18.05
N PRO A 67 4.29 29.93 18.90
CA PRO A 67 4.27 30.58 20.22
C PRO A 67 4.13 32.10 20.01
N PRO A 68 3.43 32.81 20.92
CA PRO A 68 3.28 34.26 20.82
C PRO A 68 4.66 34.92 20.77
N ASP A 69 4.83 35.92 19.92
CA ASP A 69 6.07 36.70 19.84
C ASP A 69 6.34 37.33 21.22
N PRO A 70 7.61 37.37 21.68
CA PRO A 70 7.95 38.01 22.95
C PRO A 70 7.56 39.49 22.92
N PRO A 71 7.17 40.09 24.07
CA PRO A 71 6.83 41.51 24.12
C PRO A 71 8.00 42.36 23.63
N ASN A 72 7.70 43.34 22.78
CA ASN A 72 8.67 44.31 22.27
C ASN A 72 9.27 45.11 23.45
N PRO A 73 10.61 45.33 23.51
CA PRO A 73 11.24 46.15 24.53
C PRO A 73 10.70 47.58 24.61
#